data_AF-A0A2D6MLF1-F1
#
_entry.id   AF-A0A2D6MLF1-F1
#
_cell.length_a   1.000
_cell.length_b   1.000
_cell.length_c   1.000
_cell.angle_alpha   90.00
_cell.angle_beta   90.00
_cell.angle_gamma   90.00
#
_symmetry.space_group_name_H-M   'P 1'
#
loop_
_entity.id
_entity.type
_entity.pdbx_description
1 polymer ?
#
loop_
_entity_poly.entity_id
_entity_poly.type
_entity_poly.pdbx_seq_one_letter_code
_entity_poly.pdbx_strand_id
1 'polypeptide(L)'
;MPKLTQTQKQKNILRTAFAILFIVSFALVMFERVKIRGQNINAQEDNGLVRAIKGSAISRTLGVQEYKETIRRSLLIINQYEIRLSKGLPISLAVANGVYQELTNINVPEPYQQMHLSLVLIAQEITKQSQADLDLVRNKRVKLYESYPWLSIVAQQ
;
A
#
# COMPACT_ATOMS: atom_id res chain seq x y z
N MET A 1 12.94 3.12 -66.37
CA MET A 1 12.59 2.59 -65.04
C MET A 1 12.27 3.76 -64.09
N PRO A 2 10.98 4.10 -63.81
CA PRO A 2 10.63 5.25 -62.95
C PRO A 2 9.86 4.88 -61.66
N LYS A 3 9.99 3.65 -61.13
CA LYS A 3 9.19 3.18 -59.98
C LYS A 3 9.75 3.54 -58.59
N LEU A 4 11.03 3.89 -58.47
CA LEU A 4 11.70 4.13 -57.17
C LEU A 4 11.41 5.52 -56.56
N THR A 5 11.25 6.55 -57.40
CA THR A 5 11.01 7.94 -56.95
C THR A 5 9.58 8.16 -56.44
N GLN A 6 8.58 7.43 -56.96
CA GLN A 6 7.20 7.52 -56.48
C GLN A 6 7.00 6.90 -55.09
N THR A 7 7.63 5.75 -54.82
CA THR A 7 7.53 5.09 -53.50
C THR A 7 8.20 5.90 -52.40
N GLN A 8 9.28 6.61 -52.71
CA GLN A 8 9.99 7.47 -51.77
C GLN A 8 9.20 8.75 -51.45
N LYS A 9 8.54 9.36 -52.44
CA LYS A 9 7.59 10.47 -52.22
C LYS A 9 6.39 10.04 -51.36
N GLN A 10 5.81 8.86 -51.61
CA GLN A 10 4.71 8.33 -50.81
C GLN A 10 5.11 8.06 -49.35
N LYS A 11 6.31 7.51 -49.11
CA LYS A 11 6.84 7.31 -47.74
C LYS A 11 7.03 8.63 -46.99
N ASN A 12 7.49 9.68 -47.68
CA ASN A 12 7.66 10.99 -47.07
C ASN A 12 6.31 11.64 -46.73
N ILE A 13 5.32 11.56 -47.65
CA ILE A 13 3.96 12.06 -47.40
C ILE A 13 3.32 11.33 -46.21
N LEU A 14 3.47 10.01 -46.14
CA LEU A 14 2.90 9.22 -45.04
C LEU A 14 3.56 9.59 -43.69
N ARG A 15 4.88 9.79 -43.66
CA ARG A 15 5.60 10.25 -42.46
C ARG A 15 5.13 11.63 -42.02
N THR A 16 4.95 12.56 -42.95
CA THR A 16 4.43 13.90 -42.64
C THR A 16 3.00 13.83 -42.12
N ALA A 17 2.14 12.99 -42.70
CA ALA A 17 0.77 12.80 -42.23
C ALA A 17 0.73 12.21 -40.81
N PHE A 18 1.57 11.22 -40.51
CA PHE A 18 1.70 10.66 -39.16
C PHE A 18 2.21 11.68 -38.14
N ALA A 19 3.19 12.51 -38.52
CA ALA A 19 3.71 13.56 -37.64
C ALA A 19 2.63 14.60 -37.31
N ILE A 20 1.84 15.01 -38.31
CA ILE A 20 0.72 15.95 -38.11
C ILE A 20 -0.34 15.33 -37.20
N LEU A 21 -0.76 14.09 -37.46
CA LEU A 21 -1.72 13.35 -36.62
C LEU A 21 -1.24 13.23 -35.17
N PHE A 22 0.04 12.94 -34.97
CA PHE A 22 0.64 12.85 -33.65
C PHE A 22 0.65 14.20 -32.94
N ILE A 23 1.03 15.28 -33.63
CA ILE A 23 1.04 16.63 -33.06
C ILE A 23 -0.38 17.07 -32.67
N VAL A 24 -1.38 16.82 -33.52
CA VAL A 24 -2.78 17.17 -33.24
C VAL A 24 -3.32 16.35 -32.06
N SER A 25 -3.01 15.05 -32.02
CA SER A 25 -3.41 14.18 -30.91
C SER A 25 -2.73 14.59 -29.60
N PHE A 26 -1.44 14.92 -29.65
CA PHE A 26 -0.70 15.41 -28.50
C PHE A 26 -1.20 16.77 -28.02
N ALA A 27 -1.52 17.68 -28.95
CA ALA A 27 -2.12 18.97 -28.63
C ALA A 27 -3.53 18.81 -28.01
N LEU A 28 -4.35 17.88 -28.50
CA LEU A 28 -5.64 17.53 -27.89
C LEU A 28 -5.47 16.98 -26.47
N VAL A 29 -4.54 16.05 -26.26
CA VAL A 29 -4.25 15.49 -24.92
C VAL A 29 -3.71 16.56 -23.98
N MET A 30 -2.85 17.47 -24.47
CA MET A 30 -2.34 18.59 -23.68
C MET A 30 -3.44 19.62 -23.39
N PHE A 31 -4.34 19.89 -24.34
CA PHE A 31 -5.49 20.76 -24.14
C PHE A 31 -6.48 20.16 -23.14
N GLU A 32 -6.75 18.85 -23.20
CA GLU A 32 -7.53 18.14 -22.17
C GLU A 32 -6.85 18.22 -20.81
N ARG A 33 -5.53 18.00 -20.72
CA ARG A 33 -4.81 18.14 -19.44
C ARG A 33 -4.86 19.56 -18.88
N VAL A 34 -4.74 20.58 -19.74
CA VAL A 34 -4.85 21.99 -19.32
C VAL A 34 -6.29 22.34 -18.95
N LYS A 35 -7.30 21.82 -19.66
CA LYS A 35 -8.72 21.98 -19.32
C LYS A 35 -9.06 21.30 -17.99
N ILE A 36 -8.55 20.09 -17.74
CA ILE A 36 -8.69 19.39 -16.45
C ILE A 36 -7.98 20.19 -15.34
N ARG A 37 -6.79 20.74 -15.61
CA ARG A 37 -6.06 21.56 -14.64
C ARG A 37 -6.73 22.92 -14.39
N GLY A 38 -7.39 23.51 -15.38
CA GLY A 38 -8.15 24.77 -15.27
C GLY A 38 -9.54 24.58 -14.66
N GLN A 39 -10.22 23.46 -14.93
CA GLN A 39 -11.48 23.09 -14.27
C GLN A 39 -11.27 22.73 -12.79
N ASN A 40 -10.09 22.21 -12.42
CA ASN A 40 -9.71 22.00 -11.01
C ASN A 40 -9.42 23.29 -10.23
N ILE A 41 -9.27 24.44 -10.91
CA ILE A 41 -9.00 25.73 -10.26
C ILE A 41 -10.27 26.61 -10.20
N ASN A 42 -11.24 26.42 -11.11
CA ASN A 42 -12.47 27.22 -11.17
C ASN A 42 -13.75 26.49 -10.73
N ALA A 43 -13.71 25.20 -10.36
CA ALA A 43 -14.84 24.49 -9.74
C ALA A 43 -14.82 24.62 -8.21
N GLN A 44 -14.58 25.85 -7.73
CA GLN A 44 -14.59 26.21 -6.32
C GLN A 44 -15.92 26.87 -5.96
N GLU A 45 -17.03 26.27 -6.40
CA GLU A 45 -18.37 26.58 -5.89
C GLU A 45 -19.31 25.41 -6.24
N ASP A 46 -19.93 24.87 -5.20
CA ASP A 46 -20.96 23.83 -5.19
C ASP A 46 -20.66 22.42 -5.75
N ASN A 47 -20.48 21.47 -4.83
CA ASN A 47 -21.58 20.56 -4.46
C ASN A 47 -21.08 19.46 -3.49
N GLY A 48 -21.90 19.08 -2.51
CA GLY A 48 -21.56 18.21 -1.37
C GLY A 48 -20.88 16.87 -1.69
N LEU A 49 -20.90 16.40 -2.93
CA LEU A 49 -20.16 15.23 -3.43
C LEU A 49 -18.64 15.35 -3.28
N VAL A 50 -18.01 16.49 -3.57
CA VAL A 50 -16.55 16.62 -3.42
C VAL A 50 -16.16 16.66 -1.94
N ARG A 51 -16.99 17.23 -1.07
CA ARG A 51 -16.78 17.25 0.37
C ARG A 51 -17.02 15.85 0.99
N ALA A 52 -17.98 15.09 0.47
CA ALA A 52 -18.19 13.69 0.81
C ALA A 52 -17.04 12.81 0.32
N ILE A 53 -16.58 12.97 -0.93
CA ILE A 53 -15.46 12.19 -1.49
C ILE A 53 -14.15 12.54 -0.79
N LYS A 54 -13.87 13.82 -0.51
CA LYS A 54 -12.73 14.22 0.32
C LYS A 54 -12.90 13.73 1.75
N GLY A 55 -14.08 13.81 2.36
CA GLY A 55 -14.37 13.29 3.70
C GLY A 55 -14.20 11.78 3.80
N SER A 56 -14.63 11.02 2.80
CA SER A 56 -14.45 9.57 2.68
C SER A 56 -13.01 9.18 2.34
N ALA A 57 -12.31 9.97 1.51
CA ALA A 57 -10.89 9.76 1.23
C ALA A 57 -10.02 10.07 2.44
N ILE A 58 -10.33 11.14 3.17
CA ILE A 58 -9.70 11.52 4.45
C ILE A 58 -10.02 10.46 5.52
N SER A 59 -11.26 9.97 5.59
CA SER A 59 -11.65 8.85 6.47
C SER A 59 -10.91 7.55 6.13
N ARG A 60 -10.75 7.22 4.84
CA ARG A 60 -9.96 6.06 4.40
C ARG A 60 -8.47 6.23 4.71
N THR A 61 -7.90 7.42 4.53
CA THR A 61 -6.48 7.65 4.87
C THR A 61 -6.25 7.69 6.38
N LEU A 62 -7.15 8.25 7.18
CA LEU A 62 -7.13 8.17 8.64
C LEU A 62 -7.21 6.73 9.12
N GLY A 63 -8.16 5.93 8.61
CA GLY A 63 -8.27 4.51 8.98
C GLY A 63 -7.04 3.68 8.60
N VAL A 64 -6.37 4.01 7.49
CA VAL A 64 -5.10 3.36 7.12
C VAL A 64 -3.94 3.79 8.02
N GLN A 65 -3.88 5.05 8.45
CA GLN A 65 -2.83 5.51 9.37
C GLN A 65 -3.01 4.93 10.78
N GLU A 66 -4.24 4.92 11.29
CA GLU A 66 -4.57 4.28 12.57
C GLU A 66 -4.24 2.79 12.56
N TYR A 67 -4.56 2.11 11.46
CA TYR A 67 -4.16 0.72 11.23
C TYR A 67 -2.64 0.57 11.29
N LYS A 68 -1.88 1.38 10.54
CA LYS A 68 -0.41 1.30 10.50
C LYS A 68 0.22 1.55 11.86
N GLU A 69 -0.26 2.51 12.64
CA GLU A 69 0.23 2.74 14.00
C GLU A 69 -0.06 1.57 14.93
N THR A 70 -1.24 0.97 14.80
CA THR A 70 -1.59 -0.24 15.57
C THR A 70 -0.65 -1.40 15.23
N ILE A 71 -0.39 -1.62 13.94
CA ILE A 71 0.56 -2.63 13.48
C ILE A 71 1.97 -2.35 14.00
N ARG A 72 2.41 -1.09 14.00
CA ARG A 72 3.73 -0.69 14.53
C ARG A 72 3.87 -1.05 16.00
N ARG A 73 2.94 -0.61 16.85
CA ARG A 73 2.95 -0.89 18.30
C ARG A 73 2.93 -2.40 18.57
N SER A 74 2.05 -3.12 17.88
CA SER A 74 1.91 -4.57 18.02
C SER A 74 3.19 -5.30 17.64
N LEU A 75 3.84 -4.90 16.54
CA LEU A 75 5.09 -5.50 16.06
C LEU A 75 6.25 -5.30 17.03
N LEU A 76 6.36 -4.12 17.66
CA LEU A 76 7.40 -3.88 18.66
C LEU A 76 7.28 -4.86 19.84
N ILE A 77 6.06 -5.08 20.34
CA ILE A 77 5.81 -6.01 21.44
C ILE A 77 6.05 -7.45 20.99
N ILE A 78 5.54 -7.84 19.82
CA ILE A 78 5.76 -9.18 19.23
C ILE A 78 7.25 -9.49 19.11
N ASN A 79 8.04 -8.56 18.59
CA ASN A 79 9.49 -8.75 18.44
C ASN A 79 10.19 -8.85 19.78
N GLN A 80 9.83 -8.00 20.75
CA GLN A 80 10.38 -8.10 22.09
C GLN A 80 10.05 -9.45 22.73
N TYR A 81 8.84 -9.97 22.52
CA TYR A 81 8.37 -11.20 23.15
C TYR A 81 9.00 -12.43 22.49
N GLU A 82 9.21 -12.42 21.18
CA GLU A 82 10.00 -13.46 20.50
C GLU A 82 11.45 -13.51 21.00
N ILE A 83 12.10 -12.36 21.22
CA ILE A 83 13.45 -12.30 21.80
C ILE A 83 13.46 -12.83 23.24
N ARG A 84 12.44 -12.52 24.04
CA ARG A 84 12.36 -13.00 25.43
C ARG A 84 12.11 -14.51 25.47
N LEU A 85 11.16 -15.01 24.69
CA LEU A 85 10.86 -16.44 24.63
C LEU A 85 12.05 -17.26 24.12
N SER A 86 12.77 -16.77 23.10
CA SER A 86 14.00 -17.45 22.61
C SER A 86 15.13 -17.48 23.64
N LYS A 87 15.11 -16.58 24.63
CA LYS A 87 16.04 -16.57 25.77
C LYS A 87 15.50 -17.29 27.01
N GLY A 88 14.33 -17.93 26.93
CA GLY A 88 13.67 -18.55 28.08
C GLY A 88 13.23 -17.56 29.16
N LEU A 89 13.11 -16.27 28.82
CA LEU A 89 12.69 -15.23 29.74
C LEU A 89 11.16 -15.16 29.82
N PRO A 90 10.59 -14.89 31.01
CA PRO A 90 9.14 -14.78 31.16
C PRO A 90 8.60 -13.57 30.40
N ILE A 91 7.37 -13.71 29.90
CA ILE A 91 6.58 -12.66 29.23
C ILE A 91 5.27 -12.43 29.99
N SER A 92 4.65 -11.24 29.83
CA SER A 92 3.35 -10.97 30.46
C SER A 92 2.21 -11.51 29.61
N LEU A 93 1.40 -12.40 30.19
CA LEU A 93 0.20 -12.93 29.52
C LEU A 93 -0.78 -11.81 29.15
N ALA A 94 -0.98 -10.87 30.08
CA ALA A 94 -1.93 -9.77 29.92
C ALA A 94 -1.55 -8.90 28.70
N VAL A 95 -0.25 -8.62 28.53
CA VAL A 95 0.24 -7.84 27.39
C VAL A 95 0.16 -8.65 26.10
N ALA A 96 0.54 -9.92 26.11
CA ALA A 96 0.43 -10.79 24.93
C ALA A 96 -1.03 -10.91 24.44
N ASN A 97 -1.96 -11.13 25.37
CA ASN A 97 -3.40 -11.17 25.07
C ASN A 97 -3.93 -9.81 24.62
N GLY A 98 -3.45 -8.72 25.21
CA GLY A 98 -3.81 -7.36 24.79
C GLY A 98 -3.45 -7.10 23.32
N VAL A 99 -2.24 -7.48 22.90
CA VAL A 99 -1.81 -7.35 21.50
C VAL A 99 -2.64 -8.24 20.57
N TYR A 100 -2.88 -9.49 20.96
CA TYR A 100 -3.72 -10.40 20.17
C TYR A 100 -5.13 -9.82 19.99
N GLN A 101 -5.75 -9.33 21.06
CA GLN A 101 -7.08 -8.73 21.03
C GLN A 101 -7.12 -7.43 20.22
N GLU A 102 -6.12 -6.56 20.35
CA GLU A 102 -6.00 -5.34 19.55
C GLU A 102 -5.99 -5.71 18.06
N LEU A 103 -5.14 -6.64 17.66
CA LEU A 103 -5.05 -7.10 16.27
C LEU A 103 -6.35 -7.77 15.78
N THR A 104 -7.07 -8.53 16.60
CA THR A 104 -8.35 -9.13 16.16
C THR A 104 -9.48 -8.13 16.00
N ASN A 105 -9.43 -7.00 16.73
CA ASN A 105 -10.54 -6.05 16.81
C ASN A 105 -10.38 -4.84 15.87
N ILE A 106 -9.20 -4.62 15.28
CA ILE A 106 -9.00 -3.47 14.39
C ILE A 106 -9.66 -3.66 13.03
N ASN A 107 -10.09 -2.56 12.44
CA ASN A 107 -10.52 -2.53 11.04
C ASN A 107 -9.31 -2.71 10.13
N VAL A 108 -9.34 -3.75 9.29
CA VAL A 108 -8.23 -4.12 8.41
C VAL A 108 -8.49 -3.60 6.98
N PRO A 109 -7.64 -2.72 6.45
CA PRO A 109 -7.73 -2.34 5.04
C PRO A 109 -7.49 -3.55 4.14
N GLU A 110 -8.30 -3.68 3.09
CA GLU A 110 -8.23 -4.76 2.09
C GLU A 110 -6.81 -5.14 1.64
N PRO A 111 -5.91 -4.21 1.25
CA PRO A 111 -4.58 -4.57 0.78
C PRO A 111 -3.67 -5.23 1.84
N TYR A 112 -4.05 -5.15 3.12
CA TYR A 112 -3.26 -5.67 4.24
C TYR A 112 -3.85 -6.92 4.88
N GLN A 113 -4.99 -7.46 4.41
CA GLN A 113 -5.67 -8.58 5.07
C GLN A 113 -4.79 -9.82 5.27
N GLN A 114 -4.01 -10.21 4.26
CA GLN A 114 -3.12 -11.38 4.35
C GLN A 114 -1.94 -11.15 5.31
N MET A 115 -1.36 -9.95 5.28
CA MET A 115 -0.32 -9.52 6.22
C MET A 115 -0.86 -9.54 7.65
N HIS A 116 -2.06 -8.99 7.84
CA HIS A 116 -2.74 -8.89 9.12
C HIS A 116 -3.02 -10.27 9.72
N LEU A 117 -3.54 -11.20 8.91
CA LEU A 117 -3.78 -12.57 9.34
C LEU A 117 -2.48 -13.24 9.84
N SER A 118 -1.38 -13.01 9.13
CA SER A 118 -0.07 -13.55 9.53
C SER A 118 0.40 -12.98 10.87
N LEU A 119 0.17 -11.69 11.13
CA LEU A 119 0.45 -11.04 12.41
C LEU A 119 -0.43 -11.58 13.55
N VAL A 120 -1.73 -11.76 13.30
CA VAL A 120 -2.67 -12.34 14.28
C VAL A 120 -2.23 -13.75 14.68
N LEU A 121 -1.82 -14.59 13.72
CA LEU A 121 -1.33 -15.93 14.01
C LEU A 121 -0.04 -15.93 14.84
N ILE A 122 0.88 -15.00 14.56
CA ILE A 122 2.10 -14.83 15.36
C ILE A 122 1.74 -14.39 16.79
N ALA A 123 0.86 -13.40 16.94
CA ALA A 123 0.42 -12.91 18.23
C ALA A 123 -0.27 -14.00 19.05
N GLN A 124 -1.14 -14.79 18.41
CA GLN A 124 -1.79 -15.95 19.02
C GLN A 124 -0.77 -16.97 19.53
N GLU A 125 0.27 -17.28 18.76
CA GLU A 125 1.29 -18.24 19.18
C GLU A 125 2.06 -17.73 20.41
N ILE A 126 2.37 -16.43 20.45
CA ILE A 126 3.05 -15.80 21.59
C ILE A 126 2.20 -15.87 22.88
N THR A 127 0.87 -15.87 22.79
CA THR A 127 0.00 -16.03 23.99
C THR A 127 0.20 -17.37 24.70
N LYS A 128 0.76 -18.38 24.03
CA LYS A 128 1.06 -19.69 24.62
C LYS A 128 2.32 -19.69 25.50
N GLN A 129 3.08 -18.58 25.54
CA GLN A 129 4.24 -18.38 26.39
C GLN A 129 5.29 -19.50 26.26
N SER A 130 5.57 -20.23 27.34
CA SER A 130 6.55 -21.33 27.37
C SER A 130 6.16 -22.51 26.49
N GLN A 131 4.90 -22.59 26.04
CA GLN A 131 4.39 -23.60 25.11
C GLN A 131 4.36 -23.10 23.66
N ALA A 132 4.81 -21.86 23.40
CA ALA A 132 4.83 -21.30 22.06
C ALA A 132 5.84 -22.05 21.18
N ASP A 133 5.43 -22.40 19.96
CA ASP A 133 6.33 -22.92 18.95
C ASP A 133 7.20 -21.78 18.37
N LEU A 134 8.43 -21.66 18.89
CA LEU A 134 9.34 -20.58 18.51
C LEU A 134 9.81 -20.68 17.06
N ASP A 135 9.95 -21.89 16.53
CA ASP A 135 10.33 -22.10 15.14
C ASP A 135 9.20 -21.65 14.22
N LEU A 136 7.95 -21.94 14.58
CA LEU A 136 6.77 -21.44 13.87
C LEU A 136 6.71 -19.91 13.89
N VAL A 137 6.87 -19.28 15.06
CA VAL A 137 6.88 -17.81 15.21
C VAL A 137 7.96 -17.19 14.33
N ARG A 138 9.18 -17.71 14.41
CA ARG A 138 10.33 -17.20 13.66
C ARG A 138 10.13 -17.34 12.15
N ASN A 139 9.70 -18.52 11.69
CA ASN A 139 9.46 -18.78 10.27
C ASN A 139 8.34 -17.91 9.70
N LYS A 140 7.23 -17.74 10.43
CA LYS A 140 6.14 -16.86 10.00
C LYS A 140 6.59 -15.41 9.94
N ARG A 141 7.39 -14.96 10.91
CA ARG A 141 7.92 -13.60 10.92
C ARG A 141 8.91 -13.33 9.79
N VAL A 142 9.83 -14.26 9.51
CA VAL A 142 10.76 -14.14 8.37
C VAL A 142 9.98 -13.98 7.07
N LYS A 143 9.01 -14.89 6.81
CA LYS A 143 8.14 -14.80 5.63
C LYS A 143 7.34 -13.50 5.56
N LEU A 144 6.90 -13.00 6.72
CA LEU A 144 6.19 -11.71 6.81
C LEU A 144 7.10 -10.56 6.36
N TYR A 145 8.34 -10.49 6.83
CA TYR A 145 9.28 -9.44 6.43
C TYR A 145 9.75 -9.57 4.98
N GLU A 146 9.91 -10.79 4.47
CA GLU A 146 10.22 -11.03 3.06
C GLU A 146 9.08 -10.55 2.15
N SER A 147 7.83 -10.83 2.54
CA SER A 147 6.65 -10.46 1.76
C SER A 147 6.30 -8.98 1.88
N TYR A 148 6.64 -8.36 3.02
CA TYR A 148 6.34 -6.95 3.32
C TYR A 148 7.58 -6.24 3.90
N PRO A 149 8.60 -5.92 3.07
CA PRO A 149 9.88 -5.38 3.54
C PRO A 149 9.76 -4.08 4.33
N TRP A 150 8.77 -3.25 4.04
CA TRP A 150 8.52 -1.98 4.74
C TRP A 150 8.23 -2.16 6.24
N LEU A 151 7.77 -3.33 6.67
CA LEU A 151 7.55 -3.64 8.09
C LEU A 151 8.87 -3.64 8.89
N SER A 152 10.01 -3.93 8.24
CA SER A 152 11.31 -3.90 8.91
C SER A 152 11.71 -2.49 9.36
N ILE A 153 11.37 -1.48 8.55
CA ILE A 153 11.60 -0.06 8.85
C ILE A 153 10.71 0.39 10.01
N VAL A 154 9.45 -0.06 9.99
CA VAL A 154 8.44 0.29 11.00
C VAL A 154 8.76 -0.34 12.37
N ALA A 155 9.41 -1.51 12.39
CA ALA A 155 9.79 -2.20 13.62
C ALA A 155 11.09 -1.68 14.27
N GLN A 156 11.82 -0.76 13.62
CA GLN A 156 13.10 -0.22 14.09
C GLN A 156 13.01 1.22 14.66
N GLN A 157 11.84 1.87 14.56
CA GLN A 157 11.58 3.25 15.00
C GLN A 157 10.63 3.29 16.21
#